data_AF-A0A7Y2IH23-F1
#
_entry.id   AF-A0A7Y2IH23-F1
#
_cell.length_a   1.000
_cell.length_b   1.000
_cell.length_c   1.000
_cell.angle_alpha   90.00
_cell.angle_beta   90.00
_cell.angle_gamma   90.00
#
_symmetry.space_group_name_H-M   'P 1'
#
loop_
_entity.id
_entity.type
_entity.pdbx_description
1 polymer ?
#
loop_
_entity_poly.entity_id
_entity_poly.type
_entity_poly.pdbx_seq_one_letter_code
_entity_poly.pdbx_strand_id
1 'polypeptide(L)'
;IMRFLGMRTLTDFLKGGHPGPEGSIFKLFWSEYHRKVTELAIDILGADALFIDGKLPTSAFAADSPGAPNNSGSWVGTFLNARAGTIYAGTSQVQRNILGEMVLGLPKEPRSDRGPWAETPK
;
A
#
# COMPACT_ATOMS: atom_id res chain seq x y z
N ILE A 1 -2.45 -10.57 10.39
CA ILE A 1 -1.68 -9.35 10.82
C ILE A 1 -2.49 -8.07 10.60
N MET A 2 -2.85 -7.67 9.36
CA MET A 2 -3.59 -6.41 9.10
C MET A 2 -4.88 -6.24 9.92
N ARG A 3 -5.69 -7.30 10.04
CA ARG A 3 -6.90 -7.28 10.88
C ARG A 3 -6.60 -6.88 12.33
N PHE A 4 -5.58 -7.48 12.94
CA PHE A 4 -5.18 -7.17 14.32
C PHE A 4 -4.61 -5.76 14.45
N LEU A 5 -3.87 -5.28 13.44
CA LEU A 5 -3.37 -3.92 13.41
C LEU A 5 -4.53 -2.90 13.41
N GLY A 6 -5.53 -3.11 12.56
CA GLY A 6 -6.74 -2.28 12.52
C GLY A 6 -7.54 -2.33 13.83
N MET A 7 -7.73 -3.52 14.42
CA MET A 7 -8.42 -3.64 15.72
C MET A 7 -7.67 -2.94 16.85
N ARG A 8 -6.33 -2.97 16.85
CA ARG A 8 -5.51 -2.24 17.83
C ARG A 8 -5.68 -0.73 17.66
N THR A 9 -5.57 -0.20 16.44
CA THR A 9 -5.76 1.22 16.16
C THR A 9 -7.16 1.69 16.55
N LEU A 10 -8.20 0.91 16.23
CA LEU A 10 -9.57 1.20 16.65
C LEU A 10 -9.72 1.21 18.18
N THR A 11 -9.12 0.23 18.86
CA THR A 11 -9.19 0.14 20.33
C THR A 11 -8.52 1.33 20.99
N ASP A 12 -7.37 1.77 20.49
CA ASP A 12 -6.66 2.94 21.00
C ASP A 12 -7.48 4.23 20.80
N PHE A 13 -8.05 4.40 19.60
CA PHE A 13 -8.96 5.50 19.30
C PHE A 13 -10.17 5.53 20.24
N LEU A 14 -10.81 4.38 20.50
CA LEU A 14 -11.95 4.28 21.42
C LEU A 14 -11.58 4.61 22.87
N LYS A 15 -10.30 4.49 23.25
CA LYS A 15 -9.78 4.90 24.57
C LYS A 15 -9.45 6.40 24.63
N GLY A 16 -9.74 7.16 23.59
CA GLY A 16 -9.41 8.58 23.47
C GLY A 16 -8.02 8.85 22.89
N GLY A 17 -7.34 7.82 22.37
CA GLY A 17 -6.10 7.98 21.60
C GLY A 17 -6.34 8.74 20.30
N HIS A 18 -5.30 9.40 19.79
CA HIS A 18 -5.35 10.15 18.54
C HIS A 18 -4.62 9.40 17.41
N PRO A 19 -5.00 9.60 16.14
CA PRO A 19 -4.29 9.02 15.01
C PRO A 19 -2.79 9.35 15.05
N GLY A 20 -1.94 8.33 14.97
CA GLY A 20 -0.49 8.45 14.96
C GLY A 20 0.14 7.67 13.80
N PRO A 21 1.36 7.13 13.98
CA PRO A 21 2.09 6.42 12.94
C PRO A 21 1.41 5.13 12.46
N GLU A 22 0.38 4.64 13.17
CA GLU A 22 -0.32 3.39 12.85
C GLU A 22 -0.91 3.40 11.44
N GLY A 23 -1.41 4.55 10.97
CA GLY A 23 -1.92 4.71 9.62
C GLY A 23 -0.83 4.51 8.57
N SER A 24 0.37 5.04 8.83
CA SER A 24 1.55 4.86 7.97
C SER A 24 2.03 3.41 7.96
N ILE A 25 2.04 2.74 9.13
CA ILE A 25 2.35 1.30 9.22
C ILE A 25 1.35 0.50 8.40
N PHE A 26 0.05 0.75 8.58
CA PHE A 26 -1.00 0.05 7.86
C PHE A 26 -0.86 0.23 6.35
N LYS A 27 -0.74 1.48 5.89
CA LYS A 27 -0.66 1.80 4.47
C LYS A 27 0.55 1.14 3.83
N LEU A 28 1.73 1.25 4.45
CA LEU A 28 2.96 0.67 3.94
C LEU A 28 2.86 -0.86 3.87
N PHE A 29 2.38 -1.50 4.93
CA PHE A 29 2.23 -2.95 4.96
C PHE A 29 1.22 -3.44 3.90
N TRP A 30 0.04 -2.81 3.83
CA TRP A 30 -1.00 -3.17 2.89
C TRP A 30 -0.55 -2.98 1.44
N SER A 31 0.06 -1.83 1.09
CA SER A 31 0.47 -1.56 -0.29
C SER A 31 1.58 -2.51 -0.76
N GLU A 32 2.55 -2.82 0.10
CA GLU A 32 3.63 -3.76 -0.25
C GLU A 32 3.11 -5.20 -0.34
N TYR A 33 2.19 -5.59 0.55
CA TYR A 33 1.51 -6.88 0.45
C TYR A 33 0.72 -7.00 -0.85
N HIS A 34 -0.09 -5.99 -1.17
CA HIS A 34 -0.95 -6.00 -2.35
C HIS A 34 -0.13 -6.09 -3.64
N ARG A 35 0.97 -5.33 -3.72
CA ARG A 35 1.93 -5.43 -4.82
C ARG A 35 2.54 -6.82 -4.93
N LYS A 36 3.08 -7.38 -3.84
CA LYS A 36 3.75 -8.70 -3.87
C LYS A 36 2.80 -9.83 -4.26
N VAL A 37 1.58 -9.82 -3.73
CA VAL A 37 0.59 -10.86 -4.03
C VAL A 37 0.13 -10.79 -5.48
N THR A 38 -0.12 -9.59 -6.00
CA THR A 38 -0.57 -9.44 -7.37
C THR A 38 0.56 -9.68 -8.38
N GLU A 39 1.79 -9.27 -8.09
CA GLU A 39 2.98 -9.65 -8.89
C GLU A 39 3.11 -11.18 -8.98
N LEU A 40 3.02 -11.88 -7.83
CA LEU A 40 3.05 -13.35 -7.82
C LEU A 40 1.90 -13.97 -8.62
N ALA A 41 0.69 -13.40 -8.54
CA ALA A 41 -0.44 -13.90 -9.31
C ALA A 41 -0.22 -13.78 -10.83
N ILE A 42 0.34 -12.65 -11.28
CA ILE A 42 0.72 -12.46 -12.68
C ILE A 42 1.84 -13.43 -13.09
N ASP A 43 2.85 -13.62 -12.24
CA ASP A 43 3.93 -14.58 -12.50
C ASP A 43 3.40 -16.02 -12.64
N ILE A 44 2.41 -16.41 -11.84
CA ILE A 44 1.76 -17.73 -11.92
C ILE A 44 0.95 -17.88 -13.22
N LEU A 45 0.22 -16.84 -13.63
CA LEU A 45 -0.58 -16.85 -14.87
C LEU A 45 0.30 -16.85 -16.13
N GLY A 46 1.49 -16.26 -16.06
CA GLY A 46 2.42 -16.19 -17.18
C GLY A 46 1.81 -15.50 -18.40
N ALA A 47 1.83 -16.17 -19.55
CA ALA A 47 1.33 -15.61 -20.81
C ALA A 47 -0.18 -15.33 -20.81
N ASP A 48 -0.96 -16.05 -20.00
CA ASP A 48 -2.41 -15.86 -19.92
C ASP A 48 -2.77 -14.48 -19.32
N ALA A 49 -1.85 -13.84 -18.59
CA ALA A 49 -2.03 -12.48 -18.08
C ALA A 49 -1.96 -11.39 -19.17
N LEU A 50 -1.53 -11.71 -20.39
CA LEU A 50 -1.38 -10.74 -21.48
C LEU A 50 -2.70 -10.31 -22.12
N PHE A 51 -3.79 -11.04 -21.85
CA PHE A 51 -5.14 -10.68 -22.26
C PHE A 51 -6.12 -10.91 -21.12
N ILE A 52 -7.23 -10.19 -21.12
CA ILE A 52 -8.27 -10.31 -20.09
C ILE A 52 -9.27 -11.37 -20.54
N ASP A 53 -9.41 -12.43 -19.74
CA ASP A 53 -10.46 -13.44 -19.86
C ASP A 53 -11.24 -13.55 -18.55
N GLY A 54 -12.53 -13.85 -18.64
CA GLY A 54 -13.42 -13.99 -17.49
C GLY A 54 -14.00 -12.68 -16.95
N LYS A 55 -14.61 -12.79 -15.77
CA LYS A 55 -15.29 -11.68 -15.11
C LYS A 55 -14.28 -10.78 -14.40
N LEU A 56 -14.52 -9.48 -14.43
CA LEU A 56 -13.74 -8.54 -13.62
C LEU A 56 -14.22 -8.52 -12.16
N PRO A 57 -13.29 -8.37 -11.19
CA PRO A 57 -13.63 -8.20 -9.80
C PRO A 57 -14.58 -7.02 -9.58
N THR A 58 -15.41 -7.13 -8.55
CA THR A 58 -16.30 -6.03 -8.13
C THR A 58 -15.56 -4.87 -7.47
N SER A 59 -14.28 -5.07 -7.12
CA SER A 59 -13.42 -4.08 -6.47
C SER A 59 -12.06 -4.04 -7.13
N ALA A 60 -11.49 -2.85 -7.32
CA ALA A 60 -10.12 -2.71 -7.80
C ALA A 60 -9.06 -3.05 -6.72
N PHE A 61 -9.48 -3.30 -5.47
CA PHE A 61 -8.59 -3.56 -4.33
C PHE A 61 -8.56 -5.03 -3.89
N ALA A 62 -9.32 -5.89 -4.55
CA ALA A 62 -9.37 -7.31 -4.27
C ALA A 62 -9.48 -8.09 -5.58
N ALA A 63 -9.04 -9.34 -5.58
CA ALA A 63 -9.36 -10.26 -6.66
C ALA A 63 -10.86 -10.64 -6.58
N ASP A 64 -11.26 -11.60 -7.42
CA ASP A 64 -12.64 -12.10 -7.44
C ASP A 64 -13.10 -12.72 -6.12
N SER A 65 -14.42 -12.89 -6.00
CA SER A 65 -15.06 -13.57 -4.88
C SER A 65 -14.53 -15.01 -4.70
N PRO A 66 -14.50 -15.52 -3.46
CA PRO A 66 -14.12 -16.92 -3.20
C PRO A 66 -14.91 -17.90 -4.07
N GLY A 67 -14.20 -18.83 -4.71
CA GLY A 67 -14.78 -19.85 -5.59
C GLY A 67 -14.94 -19.42 -7.06
N ALA A 68 -14.59 -18.18 -7.42
CA ALA A 68 -14.49 -17.78 -8.81
C ALA A 68 -13.34 -18.52 -9.54
N PRO A 69 -13.44 -18.73 -10.86
CA PRO A 69 -12.33 -19.22 -11.67
C PRO A 69 -11.10 -18.31 -11.52
N ASN A 70 -9.92 -18.91 -11.42
CA ASN A 70 -8.67 -18.18 -11.24
C ASN A 70 -8.06 -17.80 -12.62
N ASN A 71 -8.61 -16.80 -13.28
CA ASN A 71 -8.19 -16.36 -14.63
C ASN A 71 -7.59 -14.94 -14.61
N SER A 72 -7.16 -14.47 -15.78
CA SER A 72 -6.52 -13.15 -15.92
C SER A 72 -7.45 -11.99 -15.57
N GLY A 73 -8.75 -12.11 -15.83
CA GLY A 73 -9.77 -11.15 -15.41
C GLY A 73 -9.78 -10.91 -13.90
N SER A 74 -9.55 -11.95 -13.10
CA SER A 74 -9.51 -11.86 -11.64
C SER A 74 -8.33 -11.05 -11.09
N TRP A 75 -7.21 -10.93 -11.83
CA TRP A 75 -5.95 -10.42 -11.28
C TRP A 75 -5.35 -9.22 -12.00
N VAL A 76 -5.48 -9.11 -13.32
CA VAL A 76 -4.74 -8.08 -14.08
C VAL A 76 -5.16 -6.67 -13.67
N GLY A 77 -6.46 -6.41 -13.51
CA GLY A 77 -6.93 -5.12 -13.03
C GLY A 77 -6.43 -4.79 -11.62
N THR A 78 -6.49 -5.76 -10.72
CA THR A 78 -6.04 -5.65 -9.32
C THR A 78 -4.53 -5.45 -9.23
N PHE A 79 -3.75 -6.12 -10.08
CA PHE A 79 -2.31 -5.91 -10.23
C PHE A 79 -1.96 -4.48 -10.65
N LEU A 80 -2.62 -3.95 -11.68
CA LEU A 80 -2.41 -2.59 -12.13
C LEU A 80 -2.76 -1.58 -11.04
N ASN A 81 -3.86 -1.82 -10.30
CA ASN A 81 -4.23 -0.99 -9.15
C ASN A 81 -3.20 -1.05 -8.01
N ALA A 82 -2.68 -2.24 -7.69
CA ALA A 82 -1.71 -2.44 -6.62
C ALA A 82 -0.44 -1.59 -6.80
N ARG A 83 -0.03 -1.35 -8.05
CA ARG A 83 1.11 -0.45 -8.36
C ARG A 83 0.86 0.98 -7.86
N ALA A 84 -0.34 1.52 -8.13
CA ALA A 84 -0.71 2.85 -7.67
C ALA A 84 -0.76 2.94 -6.13
N GLY A 85 -1.10 1.84 -5.44
CA GLY A 85 -1.11 1.73 -3.97
C GLY A 85 0.20 2.13 -3.28
N THR A 86 1.33 1.94 -3.95
CA THR A 86 2.64 2.34 -3.41
C THR A 86 2.93 3.84 -3.53
N ILE A 87 2.09 4.59 -4.25
CA ILE A 87 2.30 6.00 -4.61
C ILE A 87 1.25 6.91 -3.97
N TYR A 88 -0.04 6.62 -4.17
CA TYR A 88 -1.10 7.51 -3.71
C TYR A 88 -1.17 7.59 -2.18
N ALA A 89 -1.75 8.69 -1.68
CA ALA A 89 -1.85 8.99 -0.25
C ALA A 89 -0.49 8.93 0.48
N GLY A 90 0.56 9.42 -0.19
CA GLY A 90 1.94 9.39 0.27
C GLY A 90 2.66 8.11 -0.17
N THR A 91 3.76 8.27 -0.89
CA THR A 91 4.57 7.16 -1.42
C THR A 91 5.09 6.25 -0.30
N SER A 92 5.51 5.03 -0.63
CA SER A 92 6.14 4.13 0.36
C SER A 92 7.36 4.78 1.04
N GLN A 93 8.09 5.66 0.36
CA GLN A 93 9.20 6.44 0.89
C GLN A 93 8.71 7.46 1.92
N VAL A 94 7.68 8.25 1.60
CA VAL A 94 7.08 9.21 2.55
C VAL A 94 6.58 8.49 3.81
N GLN A 95 5.91 7.34 3.67
CA GLN A 95 5.49 6.56 4.83
C GLN A 95 6.68 6.07 5.66
N ARG A 96 7.76 5.61 5.03
CA ARG A 96 8.99 5.22 5.75
C ARG A 96 9.63 6.40 6.47
N ASN A 97 9.63 7.59 5.88
CA ASN A 97 10.15 8.80 6.54
C ASN A 97 9.31 9.16 7.76
N ILE A 98 7.97 9.14 7.63
CA ILE A 98 7.05 9.35 8.77
C ILE A 98 7.34 8.36 9.90
N LEU A 99 7.54 7.07 9.59
CA LEU A 99 7.89 6.07 10.60
C LEU A 99 9.29 6.27 11.19
N GLY A 100 10.26 6.65 10.35
CA GLY A 100 11.61 7.01 10.81
C GLY A 100 11.57 8.15 11.82
N GLU A 101 10.86 9.22 11.51
CA GLU A 101 10.74 10.40 12.38
C GLU A 101 9.93 10.11 13.65
N MET A 102 8.73 9.54 13.52
CA MET A 102 7.78 9.42 14.64
C MET A 102 7.98 8.18 15.51
N VAL A 103 8.52 7.09 14.95
CA VAL A 103 8.72 5.83 15.68
C VAL A 103 10.18 5.63 16.08
N LEU A 104 11.11 5.89 15.15
CA LEU A 104 12.54 5.68 15.39
C LEU A 104 13.26 6.93 15.90
N GLY A 105 12.60 8.10 15.92
CA GLY A 105 13.20 9.36 16.35
C GLY A 105 14.32 9.87 15.42
N LEU A 106 14.32 9.44 14.16
CA LEU A 106 15.31 9.89 13.18
C LEU A 106 15.11 11.38 12.84
N PRO A 107 16.18 12.09 12.44
CA PRO A 107 16.07 13.45 11.95
C PRO A 107 15.09 13.56 10.78
N LYS A 108 14.42 14.71 10.67
CA LYS A 108 13.51 14.98 9.56
C LYS A 108 14.26 15.01 8.23
N GLU A 109 13.58 14.55 7.18
CA GLU A 109 14.11 14.67 5.82
C GLU A 109 14.30 16.16 5.45
N PRO A 110 15.44 16.52 4.83
CA PRO A 110 15.66 17.87 4.33
C PRO A 110 14.55 18.30 3.38
N ARG A 111 13.98 19.47 3.65
CA ARG A 111 12.89 20.02 2.85
C ARG A 111 13.41 20.94 1.77
N SER A 112 13.18 20.59 0.52
CA SER A 112 13.53 21.43 -0.64
C SER A 112 12.59 22.61 -0.87
N ASP A 113 11.53 22.74 -0.06
CA ASP A 113 10.52 23.80 -0.17
C ASP A 113 10.73 24.93 0.86
N ARG A 114 11.80 24.88 1.66
CA ARG A 114 12.14 25.89 2.67
C ARG A 114 13.38 26.68 2.29
N GLY A 115 13.28 27.49 1.25
CA GLY A 115 14.33 28.42 0.83
C GLY A 115 14.86 28.13 -0.58
N PRO A 116 15.90 28.86 -1.02
CA PRO A 116 16.52 28.66 -2.31
C PRO A 116 17.03 27.22 -2.47
N TRP A 117 16.74 26.58 -3.60
CA TRP A 117 17.16 25.20 -3.87
C TRP A 117 18.66 24.97 -3.61
N ALA A 118 19.50 25.96 -3.92
CA ALA A 118 20.95 25.93 -3.73
C ALA A 118 21.39 25.74 -2.26
N GLU A 119 20.54 26.07 -1.29
CA GLU A 119 20.81 25.98 0.14
C GLU A 119 20.23 24.68 0.77
N THR A 120 19.58 23.83 -0.03
CA THR A 120 19.02 22.56 0.45
C THR A 120 20.17 21.61 0.79
N PRO A 121 20.23 21.05 2.03
CA PRO A 121 21.20 20.03 2.38
C PRO A 121 21.11 18.83 1.43
N LYS A 122 22.26 18.40 0.89
CA LYS A 122 22.37 17.22 0.00
C LYS A 122 22.57 15.93 0.78
#